data_AF-A0A1H6ZPS0-F1
#
_entry.id   AF-A0A1H6ZPS0-F1
#
_cell.length_a   1.000
_cell.length_b   1.000
_cell.length_c   1.000
_cell.angle_alpha   90.00
_cell.angle_beta   90.00
_cell.angle_gamma   90.00
#
_symmetry.space_group_name_H-M   'P 1'
#
loop_
_entity.id
_entity.type
_entity.pdbx_description
1 polymer ?
#
loop_
_entity_poly.entity_id
_entity_poly.type
_entity_poly.pdbx_seq_one_letter_code
_entity_poly.pdbx_strand_id
1 'polypeptide(L)'
;MKRIPIQRKTPLKATTIKASGRRPKMTPARKAAKGEDCTVCFPGCPNARETTVLAHLRMYGGGGMGIKPHDSEAVFADDYCHNLLDGRTHLIPELRAEVNWHECIARALIRTLRRQREKGVLIYKGEEA
;
A
#
# COMPACT_ATOMS: atom_id res chain seq x y z
N MET A 1 18.75 46.80 31.99
CA MET A 1 19.91 46.00 31.50
C MET A 1 19.74 45.75 30.01
N LYS A 2 20.60 46.31 29.14
CA LYS A 2 20.51 46.08 27.69
C LYS A 2 21.12 44.72 27.35
N ARG A 3 20.34 43.79 26.79
CA ARG A 3 20.85 42.48 26.34
C ARG A 3 21.67 42.70 25.06
N ILE A 4 22.90 42.22 25.05
CA ILE A 4 23.77 42.25 23.86
C ILE A 4 23.37 41.08 22.96
N PRO A 5 23.15 41.29 21.65
CA PRO A 5 22.82 40.19 20.75
C PRO A 5 24.01 39.24 20.60
N ILE A 6 23.76 37.93 20.76
CA ILE A 6 24.76 36.89 20.57
C ILE A 6 25.14 36.84 19.08
N GLN A 7 26.31 37.39 18.75
CA GLN A 7 26.87 37.26 17.40
C GLN A 7 27.48 35.87 17.23
N ARG A 8 26.92 35.07 16.32
CA ARG A 8 27.49 33.77 15.94
C ARG A 8 28.72 34.01 15.06
N LYS A 9 29.88 33.48 15.46
CA LYS A 9 31.15 33.62 14.73
C LYS A 9 31.21 32.82 13.42
N THR A 10 30.39 31.78 13.29
CA THR A 10 30.39 30.88 12.13
C THR A 10 29.03 30.91 11.44
N PRO A 11 28.98 31.16 10.12
CA PRO A 11 27.73 31.08 9.38
C PRO A 11 27.21 29.64 9.42
N LEU A 12 25.89 29.48 9.60
CA LEU A 12 25.24 28.19 9.39
C LEU A 12 25.52 27.76 7.95
N LYS A 13 26.26 26.66 7.75
CA LYS A 13 26.35 26.04 6.43
C LYS A 13 24.95 25.50 6.12
N ALA A 14 24.29 26.11 5.15
CA ALA A 14 23.12 25.52 4.53
C ALA A 14 23.56 24.21 3.89
N THR A 15 23.38 23.09 4.61
CA THR A 15 23.34 21.79 3.95
C THR A 15 22.06 21.82 3.14
N THR A 16 22.22 21.82 1.82
CA THR A 16 21.12 21.47 0.93
C THR A 16 20.67 20.08 1.36
N ILE A 17 19.59 19.99 2.13
CA ILE A 17 18.83 18.76 2.23
C ILE A 17 18.42 18.51 0.79
N LYS A 18 19.10 17.58 0.11
CA LYS A 18 18.69 17.14 -1.22
C LYS A 18 17.33 16.50 -0.99
N ALA A 19 16.27 17.29 -1.12
CA ALA A 19 14.93 16.79 -1.30
C ALA A 19 14.93 16.08 -2.65
N SER A 20 15.45 14.86 -2.70
CA SER A 20 15.12 13.99 -3.80
C SER A 20 13.68 13.54 -3.56
N GLY A 21 12.74 14.41 -3.91
CA GLY A 21 11.35 14.07 -4.18
C GLY A 21 11.27 13.16 -5.40
N ARG A 22 12.04 12.07 -5.40
CA ARG A 22 12.04 11.09 -6.46
C ARG A 22 10.73 10.33 -6.29
N ARG A 23 9.79 10.56 -7.20
CA ARG A 23 8.53 9.80 -7.30
C ARG A 23 8.86 8.31 -7.08
N PRO A 24 8.19 7.61 -6.15
CA PRO A 24 8.49 6.21 -5.88
C PRO A 24 8.43 5.43 -7.18
N LYS A 25 9.56 4.81 -7.56
CA LYS A 25 9.64 4.01 -8.79
C LYS A 25 8.63 2.86 -8.68
N MET A 26 7.95 2.56 -9.78
CA MET A 26 7.04 1.41 -9.83
C MET A 26 7.83 0.13 -9.57
N THR A 27 7.50 -0.58 -8.49
CA THR A 27 8.14 -1.84 -8.09
C THR A 27 7.60 -3.00 -8.93
N PRO A 28 8.34 -4.11 -9.07
CA PRO A 28 7.84 -5.32 -9.74
C PRO A 28 6.52 -5.81 -9.13
N ALA A 29 6.39 -5.78 -7.80
CA ALA A 29 5.15 -6.15 -7.10
C ALA A 29 3.95 -5.31 -7.51
N ARG A 30 4.12 -3.99 -7.68
CA ARG A 30 3.04 -3.12 -8.15
C ARG A 30 2.69 -3.37 -9.62
N LYS A 31 3.70 -3.67 -10.45
CA LYS A 31 3.46 -4.03 -11.87
C LYS A 31 2.72 -5.36 -11.99
N ALA A 32 3.01 -6.30 -11.10
CA ALA A 32 2.42 -7.64 -11.12
C ALA A 32 0.90 -7.64 -10.90
N ALA A 33 0.32 -6.60 -10.30
CA ALA A 33 -1.12 -6.47 -10.14
C ALA A 33 -1.87 -6.20 -11.46
N LYS A 34 -1.21 -5.63 -12.47
CA LYS A 34 -1.87 -5.23 -13.71
C LYS A 34 -2.42 -6.46 -14.45
N GLY A 35 -3.72 -6.46 -14.74
CA GLY A 35 -4.40 -7.55 -15.45
C GLY A 35 -4.70 -8.79 -14.60
N GLU A 36 -4.49 -8.70 -13.29
CA GLU A 36 -4.85 -9.77 -12.34
C GLU A 36 -6.30 -9.65 -11.89
N ASP A 37 -6.83 -10.75 -11.36
CA ASP A 37 -8.10 -10.74 -10.64
C ASP A 37 -7.97 -10.03 -9.29
N CYS A 38 -9.06 -9.38 -8.86
CA CYS A 38 -9.18 -8.82 -7.54
C CYS A 38 -9.17 -9.95 -6.51
N THR A 39 -8.20 -9.94 -5.61
CA THR A 39 -8.07 -10.97 -4.56
C THR A 39 -8.97 -10.72 -3.35
N VAL A 40 -9.44 -9.47 -3.19
CA VAL A 40 -10.26 -9.02 -2.06
C VAL A 40 -11.66 -9.63 -2.15
N CYS A 41 -12.29 -9.51 -3.32
CA CYS A 41 -13.65 -9.99 -3.60
C CYS A 41 -14.65 -9.62 -2.48
N PHE A 42 -14.71 -8.35 -2.08
CA PHE A 42 -15.80 -7.89 -1.23
C PHE A 42 -17.16 -8.08 -1.94
N PRO A 43 -18.28 -8.15 -1.21
CA PRO A 43 -19.58 -8.21 -1.85
C PRO A 43 -19.77 -7.06 -2.84
N GLY A 44 -20.29 -7.37 -4.03
CA GLY A 44 -20.44 -6.40 -5.12
C GLY A 44 -19.17 -6.12 -5.92
N CYS A 45 -18.05 -6.81 -5.64
CA CYS A 45 -16.81 -6.69 -6.42
C CYS A 45 -17.04 -7.09 -7.89
N PRO A 46 -16.80 -6.18 -8.86
CA PRO A 46 -16.91 -6.49 -10.29
C PRO A 46 -15.82 -7.44 -10.79
N ASN A 47 -14.69 -7.54 -10.07
CA ASN A 47 -13.49 -8.24 -10.50
C ASN A 47 -12.91 -7.66 -11.82
N ALA A 48 -12.87 -6.33 -11.91
CA ALA A 48 -12.35 -5.61 -13.08
C ALA A 48 -10.82 -5.69 -13.16
N ARG A 49 -10.30 -6.56 -14.03
CA ARG A 49 -8.86 -6.87 -14.15
C ARG A 49 -8.04 -5.68 -14.67
N GLU A 50 -8.68 -4.81 -15.44
CA GLU A 50 -8.08 -3.60 -16.01
C GLU A 50 -7.82 -2.51 -14.97
N THR A 51 -8.59 -2.48 -13.89
CA THR A 51 -8.44 -1.50 -12.79
C THR A 51 -7.64 -2.06 -11.61
N THR A 52 -7.24 -3.33 -11.66
CA THR A 52 -6.57 -4.01 -10.55
C THR A 52 -5.18 -3.44 -10.27
N VAL A 53 -4.96 -3.07 -9.01
CA VAL A 53 -3.71 -2.49 -8.49
C VAL A 53 -3.24 -3.20 -7.22
N LEU A 54 -1.98 -3.00 -6.85
CA LEU A 54 -1.46 -3.41 -5.54
C LEU A 54 -1.85 -2.34 -4.50
N ALA A 55 -2.93 -2.59 -3.75
CA ALA A 55 -3.49 -1.72 -2.73
C ALA A 55 -2.88 -2.03 -1.35
N HIS A 56 -2.22 -1.04 -0.74
CA HIS A 56 -1.53 -1.20 0.54
C HIS A 56 -2.50 -1.19 1.71
N LEU A 57 -2.36 -2.18 2.60
CA LEU A 57 -3.17 -2.35 3.79
C LEU A 57 -2.63 -1.51 4.95
N ARG A 58 -3.41 -0.52 5.42
CA ARG A 58 -3.04 0.36 6.54
C ARG A 58 -3.49 -0.21 7.88
N MET A 59 -3.12 -1.46 8.16
CA MET A 59 -3.50 -2.19 9.38
C MET A 59 -2.28 -2.45 10.27
N TYR A 60 -2.50 -2.69 11.55
CA TYR A 60 -1.47 -3.10 12.52
C TYR A 60 -0.25 -2.17 12.60
N GLY A 61 -0.46 -0.86 12.41
CA GLY A 61 0.62 0.13 12.44
C GLY A 61 1.42 0.26 11.13
N GLY A 62 0.99 -0.43 10.06
CA GLY A 62 1.58 -0.29 8.74
C GLY A 62 1.37 1.11 8.14
N GLY A 63 2.45 1.77 7.74
CA GLY A 63 2.44 3.06 7.04
C GLY A 63 2.47 4.30 7.94
N GLY A 64 2.00 5.43 7.41
CA GLY A 64 1.96 6.73 8.09
C GLY A 64 1.46 7.85 7.18
N MET A 65 1.43 9.10 7.66
CA MET A 65 1.09 10.24 6.81
C MET A 65 2.07 10.35 5.64
N GLY A 66 1.57 10.20 4.42
CA GLY A 66 2.40 10.21 3.21
C GLY A 66 3.28 8.96 3.02
N ILE A 67 3.19 7.96 3.90
CA ILE A 67 4.00 6.74 3.85
C ILE A 67 3.09 5.56 3.54
N LYS A 68 3.47 4.80 2.51
CA LYS A 68 2.83 3.54 2.16
C LYS A 68 3.46 2.40 2.99
N PRO A 69 2.67 1.45 3.49
CA PRO A 69 3.15 0.16 3.98
C PRO A 69 4.09 -0.55 2.98
N HIS A 70 4.79 -1.59 3.43
CA HIS A 70 5.63 -2.39 2.55
C HIS A 70 4.78 -3.12 1.49
N ASP A 71 5.36 -3.45 0.33
CA ASP A 71 4.61 -4.11 -0.76
C ASP A 71 4.14 -5.54 -0.38
N SER A 72 4.70 -6.14 0.67
CA SER A 72 4.19 -7.40 1.26
C SER A 72 2.94 -7.22 2.12
N GLU A 73 2.60 -5.99 2.48
CA GLU A 73 1.42 -5.60 3.26
C GLU A 73 0.38 -5.00 2.30
N ALA A 74 0.12 -5.68 1.19
CA ALA A 74 -0.75 -5.20 0.13
C ALA A 74 -1.49 -6.33 -0.57
N VAL A 75 -2.62 -5.99 -1.18
CA VAL A 75 -3.51 -6.92 -1.87
C VAL A 75 -3.76 -6.46 -3.30
N PHE A 76 -4.04 -7.40 -4.20
CA PHE A 76 -4.58 -7.04 -5.51
C PHE A 76 -6.05 -6.68 -5.37
N ALA A 77 -6.38 -5.44 -5.68
CA ALA A 77 -7.73 -4.90 -5.58
C ALA A 77 -8.10 -4.16 -6.87
N ASP A 78 -9.29 -4.45 -7.40
CA ASP A 78 -9.95 -3.60 -8.38
C ASP A 78 -10.30 -2.23 -7.76
N ASP A 79 -10.72 -1.28 -8.58
CA ASP A 79 -11.09 0.07 -8.14
C ASP A 79 -12.21 0.08 -7.09
N TYR A 80 -13.20 -0.81 -7.23
CA TYR A 80 -14.28 -0.96 -6.25
C TYR A 80 -13.73 -1.37 -4.87
N CYS A 81 -13.03 -2.50 -4.78
CA CYS A 81 -12.50 -2.98 -3.51
C CYS A 81 -11.44 -2.04 -2.95
N HIS A 82 -10.63 -1.43 -3.81
CA HIS A 82 -9.62 -0.46 -3.39
C HIS A 82 -10.24 0.77 -2.72
N ASN A 83 -11.35 1.30 -3.26
CA ASN A 83 -12.04 2.43 -2.64
C ASN A 83 -12.69 2.06 -1.30
N LEU A 84 -13.14 0.81 -1.12
CA LEU A 84 -13.61 0.29 0.18
C LEU A 84 -12.46 0.18 1.19
N LEU A 85 -11.31 -0.39 0.78
CA LEU A 85 -10.12 -0.53 1.62
C LEU A 85 -9.57 0.82 2.10
N ASP A 86 -9.56 1.81 1.22
CA ASP A 86 -9.10 3.17 1.53
C ASP A 86 -10.12 3.98 2.34
N GLY A 87 -11.32 3.43 2.59
CA GLY A 87 -12.39 4.12 3.31
C GLY A 87 -12.99 5.30 2.54
N ARG A 88 -12.81 5.37 1.22
CA ARG A 88 -13.43 6.39 0.35
C ARG A 88 -14.90 6.11 0.07
N THR A 89 -15.26 4.84 0.14
CA THR A 89 -16.64 4.35 -0.03
C THR A 89 -16.92 3.31 1.06
N HIS A 90 -18.18 2.99 1.26
CA HIS A 90 -18.62 2.01 2.24
C HIS A 90 -19.63 1.05 1.64
N LEU A 91 -19.61 -0.20 2.11
CA LEU A 91 -20.68 -1.14 1.86
C LEU A 91 -21.98 -0.61 2.44
N ILE A 92 -23.10 -0.91 1.77
CA ILE A 92 -24.43 -0.72 2.33
C ILE A 92 -24.57 -1.56 3.62
N PRO A 93 -25.40 -1.13 4.59
CA PRO A 93 -25.51 -1.77 5.90
C PRO A 93 -25.73 -3.29 5.84
N GLU A 94 -26.55 -3.75 4.89
CA GLU A 94 -26.91 -5.16 4.69
C GLU A 94 -25.66 -5.98 4.34
N LEU A 95 -24.94 -5.59 3.30
CA LEU A 95 -23.69 -6.26 2.90
C LEU A 95 -22.60 -6.11 3.95
N ARG A 96 -22.56 -4.99 4.68
CA ARG A 96 -21.58 -4.78 5.74
C ARG A 96 -21.76 -5.77 6.89
N ALA A 97 -23.01 -6.09 7.25
CA ALA A 97 -23.32 -7.02 8.35
C ALA A 97 -22.88 -8.46 8.04
N GLU A 98 -22.83 -8.84 6.76
CA GLU A 98 -22.47 -10.19 6.31
C GLU A 98 -20.97 -10.39 6.09
N VAL A 99 -20.18 -9.31 6.12
CA VAL A 99 -18.74 -9.36 5.80
C VAL A 99 -17.90 -9.42 7.06
N ASN A 100 -17.19 -10.54 7.23
CA ASN A 100 -16.04 -10.58 8.12
C ASN A 100 -14.83 -9.92 7.44
N TRP A 101 -14.64 -8.64 7.72
CA TRP A 101 -13.58 -7.83 7.11
C TRP A 101 -12.20 -8.45 7.26
N HIS A 102 -11.81 -8.86 8.48
CA HIS A 102 -10.48 -9.41 8.73
C HIS A 102 -10.23 -10.72 7.97
N GLU A 103 -11.24 -11.58 7.87
CA GLU A 103 -11.15 -12.81 7.10
C GLU A 103 -10.99 -12.53 5.60
N CYS A 104 -11.79 -11.61 5.04
CA CYS A 104 -11.66 -11.20 3.65
C CYS A 104 -10.25 -10.69 3.34
N ILE A 105 -9.71 -9.84 4.21
CA ILE A 105 -8.34 -9.30 4.08
C ILE A 105 -7.29 -10.40 4.19
N ALA A 106 -7.39 -11.28 5.20
CA ALA A 106 -6.42 -12.35 5.39
C ALA A 106 -6.38 -13.27 4.16
N ARG A 107 -7.55 -13.64 3.64
CA ARG A 107 -7.68 -14.42 2.40
C ARG A 107 -7.08 -13.69 1.21
N ALA A 108 -7.36 -12.39 1.05
CA ALA A 108 -6.86 -11.57 -0.04
C ALA A 108 -5.33 -11.45 -0.02
N LEU A 109 -4.75 -11.27 1.17
CA LEU A 109 -3.32 -11.22 1.38
C LEU A 109 -2.66 -12.53 0.98
N ILE A 110 -3.16 -13.67 1.46
CA ILE A 110 -2.63 -15.00 1.10
C ILE A 110 -2.70 -15.22 -0.41
N ARG A 111 -3.83 -14.88 -1.05
CA ARG A 111 -3.99 -14.99 -2.51
C ARG A 111 -3.00 -14.10 -3.26
N THR A 112 -2.86 -12.84 -2.84
CA THR A 112 -1.93 -11.90 -3.46
C THR A 112 -0.49 -12.39 -3.35
N LEU A 113 -0.06 -12.83 -2.18
CA LEU A 113 1.30 -13.35 -1.97
C LEU A 113 1.56 -14.59 -2.84
N ARG A 114 0.58 -15.49 -2.99
CA ARG A 114 0.67 -16.63 -3.91
C ARG A 114 0.84 -16.18 -5.36
N ARG A 115 0.03 -15.22 -5.83
CA ARG A 115 0.16 -14.67 -7.19
C ARG A 115 1.50 -13.96 -7.42
N GLN A 116 2.00 -13.22 -6.42
CA GLN A 116 3.33 -12.61 -6.49
C GLN A 116 4.43 -13.67 -6.57
N ARG A 117 4.27 -14.80 -5.86
CA ARG A 117 5.20 -15.93 -5.91
C ARG A 117 5.17 -16.65 -7.26
N GLU A 118 3.99 -16.93 -7.80
CA GLU A 118 3.80 -17.50 -9.14
C GLU A 118 4.40 -16.63 -10.26
N LYS A 119 4.42 -15.31 -10.06
CA LYS A 119 5.04 -14.35 -11.00
C LYS A 119 6.54 -14.14 -10.78
N GLY A 120 7.16 -14.87 -9.85
CA GLY A 120 8.58 -14.73 -9.50
C GLY A 120 8.93 -13.39 -8.84
N VAL A 121 7.95 -12.65 -8.33
CA VAL A 121 8.17 -11.37 -7.64
C VAL A 121 8.49 -11.58 -6.16
N LEU A 122 7.82 -12.54 -5.54
CA LEU A 122 8.08 -12.97 -4.16
C LEU A 122 8.74 -14.34 -4.22
N ILE A 123 9.97 -14.44 -3.71
CA ILE A 123 10.70 -15.71 -3.65
C ILE A 123 11.13 -15.89 -2.21
N TYR A 124 10.74 -17.01 -1.60
CA TYR A 124 11.26 -17.36 -0.28
C TYR A 124 12.65 -17.98 -0.42
N LYS A 125 13.51 -17.74 0.57
CA LYS A 125 14.86 -18.32 0.59
C LYS A 125 14.75 -19.85 0.51
N GLY A 126 15.39 -20.42 -0.51
CA GLY A 126 15.39 -21.87 -0.76
C GLY A 126 14.35 -22.35 -1.78
N GLU A 127 13.52 -21.47 -2.33
CA GLU A 127 12.68 -21.78 -3.48
C GLU A 127 13.46 -21.60 -4.77
N GLU A 128 13.35 -22.55 -5.70
CA GLU A 128 13.78 -22.37 -7.08
C GLU A 128 12.79 -21.42 -7.77
N ALA A 129 13.32 -20.37 -8.40
CA ALA A 129 12.55 -19.25 -8.97
C ALA A 129 12.05 -19.53 -10.39
#